data_AF-A0A482VDX5-F1
#
_entry.id   AF-A0A482VDX5-F1
#
_cell.length_a   1.000
_cell.length_b   1.000
_cell.length_c   1.000
_cell.angle_alpha   90.00
_cell.angle_beta   90.00
_cell.angle_gamma   90.00
#
_symmetry.space_group_name_H-M   'P 1'
#
loop_
_entity.id
_entity.type
_entity.pdbx_description
1 polymer ?
#
loop_
_entity_poly.entity_id
_entity_poly.type
_entity_poly.pdbx_seq_one_letter_code
_entity_poly.pdbx_strand_id
1 'polypeptide(L)'
;MNGLSFSELCCLFCCPPCPSRIAAKLAFLPPEPTYEFVSDENGKCSFTLTDRAEWQYSEREKENVEGFYTRTNRGNRIACLFVRCSNTARFTILFSHGNAVDLGQMSSFYLGLGSRINCNIFSYDYSGYGVSAGKPSEKNLYADIDAAWQALRTRYGISPENIILYGQSIGTVPTVDLAARYEVGAVILHSPLMSGMRVAFPNTKRTWFFDAFPSIDKVPKVMSPTLVIHGTEDEVIDFSHGLTIFEKCPRAVEPLWVE
;
A
#
# COMPACT_ATOMS: atom_id res chain seq x y z
N MET A 1 -7.99 24.51 -10.50
CA MET A 1 -6.61 24.95 -10.78
C MET A 1 -6.06 24.10 -11.91
N ASN A 2 -5.51 24.76 -12.94
CA ASN A 2 -4.83 24.28 -14.15
C ASN A 2 -5.58 23.29 -15.08
N GLY A 3 -6.28 23.87 -16.07
CA GLY A 3 -6.92 23.17 -17.17
C GLY A 3 -5.93 22.77 -18.25
N LEU A 4 -5.60 21.48 -18.29
CA LEU A 4 -5.03 20.84 -19.47
C LEU A 4 -6.18 20.23 -20.28
N SER A 5 -6.25 20.55 -21.56
CA SER A 5 -7.21 19.94 -22.48
C SER A 5 -6.87 18.47 -22.74
N PHE A 6 -7.88 17.66 -23.10
CA PHE A 6 -7.68 16.25 -23.46
C PHE A 6 -6.63 16.07 -24.58
N SER A 7 -6.51 17.05 -25.48
CA SER A 7 -5.50 17.08 -26.55
C SER A 7 -4.09 17.28 -26.01
N GLU A 8 -3.90 18.20 -25.05
CA GLU A 8 -2.60 18.46 -24.41
C GLU A 8 -2.14 17.28 -23.55
N LEU A 9 -3.08 16.57 -22.93
CA LEU A 9 -2.82 15.32 -22.22
C LEU A 9 -2.46 14.20 -23.20
N CYS A 10 -3.16 14.05 -24.33
CA CYS A 10 -2.74 13.12 -25.38
C CYS A 10 -1.33 13.43 -25.87
N CYS A 11 -0.92 14.69 -26.00
CA CYS A 11 0.47 15.03 -26.32
C CYS A 11 1.46 14.63 -25.21
N LEU A 12 1.11 14.82 -23.93
CA LEU A 12 1.89 14.35 -22.77
C LEU A 12 1.98 12.82 -22.67
N PHE A 13 0.92 12.10 -23.09
CA PHE A 13 0.79 10.64 -23.00
C PHE A 13 1.09 9.91 -24.33
N CYS A 14 1.26 10.59 -25.46
CA CYS A 14 1.58 9.96 -26.75
C CYS A 14 2.94 10.39 -27.31
N CYS A 15 3.60 11.41 -26.73
CA CYS A 15 4.97 11.79 -27.09
C CYS A 15 5.98 11.35 -26.00
N PRO A 16 7.16 10.81 -26.36
CA PRO A 16 8.20 10.45 -25.40
C PRO A 16 8.61 11.64 -24.52
N PRO A 17 8.78 11.47 -23.20
CA PRO A 17 8.94 10.20 -22.49
C PRO A 17 7.63 9.62 -21.94
N CYS A 18 7.32 8.40 -22.39
CA CYS A 18 6.26 7.46 -21.98
C CYS A 18 5.27 7.88 -20.87
N PRO A 19 3.95 7.71 -21.07
CA PRO A 19 2.88 7.84 -20.07
C PRO A 19 3.24 7.43 -18.65
N SER A 20 3.86 6.26 -18.52
CA SER A 20 4.18 5.64 -17.25
C SER A 20 5.19 6.45 -16.42
N ARG A 21 6.07 7.24 -17.04
CA ARG A 21 7.05 8.08 -16.32
C ARG A 21 6.41 9.34 -15.76
N ILE A 22 5.47 9.94 -16.48
CA ILE A 22 4.73 11.12 -16.01
C ILE A 22 3.74 10.71 -14.93
N ALA A 23 2.96 9.66 -15.17
CA ALA A 23 2.04 9.09 -14.18
C ALA A 23 2.78 8.72 -12.89
N ALA A 24 3.95 8.09 -12.97
CA ALA A 24 4.74 7.78 -11.78
C ALA A 24 5.20 9.02 -11.01
N LYS A 25 5.65 10.08 -11.69
CA LYS A 25 6.06 11.32 -11.02
C LYS A 25 4.91 12.07 -10.35
N LEU A 26 3.69 11.95 -10.88
CA LEU A 26 2.51 12.59 -10.31
C LEU A 26 1.86 11.76 -9.21
N ALA A 27 1.89 10.43 -9.34
CA ALA A 27 1.23 9.51 -8.41
C ALA A 27 2.09 9.19 -7.18
N PHE A 28 3.41 9.28 -7.28
CA PHE A 28 4.32 8.91 -6.19
C PHE A 28 5.12 10.10 -5.69
N LEU A 29 4.94 10.39 -4.41
CA LEU A 29 5.62 11.45 -3.66
C LEU A 29 6.35 10.82 -2.48
N PRO A 30 7.45 10.07 -2.71
CA PRO A 30 8.23 9.51 -1.61
C PRO A 30 8.74 10.63 -0.69
N PRO A 31 8.56 10.53 0.63
CA PRO A 31 9.15 11.49 1.56
C PRO A 31 10.66 11.27 1.66
N GLU A 32 11.36 12.24 2.24
CA GLU A 32 12.71 11.99 2.73
C GLU A 32 12.66 10.90 3.83
N PRO A 33 13.61 9.94 3.86
CA PRO A 33 13.56 8.84 4.80
C PRO A 33 13.52 9.31 6.26
N THR A 34 12.62 8.72 7.04
CA THR A 34 12.42 9.03 8.46
C THR A 34 12.93 7.93 9.39
N TYR A 35 13.57 6.92 8.82
CA TYR A 35 14.16 5.81 9.54
C TYR A 35 15.36 5.24 8.77
N GLU A 36 16.14 4.42 9.47
CA GLU A 36 17.23 3.64 8.90
C GLU A 36 17.26 2.24 9.52
N PHE A 37 17.85 1.30 8.78
CA PHE A 37 18.19 -0.02 9.30
C PHE A 37 19.67 -0.08 9.61
N VAL A 38 20.00 -0.25 10.89
CA VAL A 38 21.38 -0.40 11.36
C VAL A 38 21.63 -1.88 11.62
N SER A 39 22.62 -2.46 10.96
CA SER A 39 23.01 -3.85 11.24
C SER A 39 24.00 -3.88 12.39
N ASP A 40 23.75 -4.71 13.39
CA ASP A 40 24.74 -5.00 14.42
C ASP A 40 25.83 -5.97 13.90
N GLU A 41 26.87 -6.19 14.70
CA GLU A 41 27.99 -7.09 14.37
C GLU A 41 27.54 -8.55 14.15
N ASN A 42 26.35 -8.92 14.62
CA ASN A 42 25.75 -10.25 14.45
C ASN A 42 24.82 -10.32 13.23
N GLY A 43 24.69 -9.24 12.45
CA GLY A 43 23.83 -9.15 11.27
C GLY A 43 22.34 -8.94 11.57
N LYS A 44 21.96 -8.64 12.82
CA LYS A 44 20.60 -8.24 13.17
C LYS A 44 20.39 -6.79 12.76
N CYS A 45 19.38 -6.53 11.93
CA CYS A 45 18.95 -5.16 11.62
C CYS A 45 18.09 -4.61 12.75
N SER A 46 18.51 -3.50 13.36
CA SER A 46 17.67 -2.66 14.20
C SER A 46 17.01 -1.57 13.37
N PHE A 47 15.78 -1.24 13.73
CA PHE A 47 15.01 -0.14 13.15
C PHE A 47 15.20 1.11 14.01
N THR A 48 15.80 2.14 13.42
CA THR A 48 16.07 3.42 14.10
C THR A 48 15.31 4.53 13.40
N LEU A 49 14.53 5.29 14.16
CA LEU A 49 13.84 6.48 13.65
C LEU A 49 14.80 7.66 13.65
N THR A 50 14.69 8.52 12.64
CA THR A 50 15.34 9.83 12.65
C THR A 50 14.50 10.84 13.44
N ASP A 51 14.98 12.07 13.57
CA ASP A 51 14.26 13.20 14.17
C ASP A 51 13.00 13.62 13.39
N ARG A 52 12.76 13.04 12.21
CA ARG A 52 11.62 13.32 11.34
C ARG A 52 10.40 12.43 11.57
N ALA A 53 10.51 11.42 12.44
CA ALA A 53 9.41 10.55 12.82
C ALA A 53 9.34 10.38 14.33
N GLU A 54 8.12 10.43 14.87
CA GLU A 54 7.88 10.30 16.30
C GLU A 54 7.49 8.87 16.69
N TRP A 55 8.12 8.37 17.75
CA TRP A 55 7.68 7.16 18.44
C TRP A 55 6.80 7.54 19.63
N GLN A 56 5.54 7.13 19.58
CA GLN A 56 4.54 7.50 20.61
C GLN A 56 4.46 6.51 21.78
N TYR A 57 5.30 5.49 21.78
CA TYR A 57 5.25 4.37 22.73
C TYR A 57 6.58 4.25 23.50
N SER A 58 6.67 3.29 24.41
CA SER A 58 7.92 3.04 25.14
C SER A 58 9.00 2.42 24.27
N GLU A 59 10.28 2.58 24.64
CA GLU A 59 11.40 1.90 23.96
C GLU A 59 11.28 0.38 24.04
N ARG A 60 10.68 -0.16 25.10
CA ARG A 60 10.40 -1.60 25.22
C ARG A 60 9.44 -2.07 24.13
N GLU A 61 8.43 -1.27 23.80
CA GLU A 61 7.49 -1.63 22.73
C GLU A 61 8.16 -1.54 21.34
N LYS A 62 9.18 -0.69 21.19
CA LYS A 62 9.98 -0.61 19.97
C LYS A 62 10.76 -1.89 19.70
N GLU A 63 11.10 -2.68 20.73
CA GLU A 63 11.73 -4.00 20.57
C GLU A 63 10.84 -5.00 19.82
N ASN A 64 9.52 -4.75 19.75
CA ASN A 64 8.57 -5.57 18.98
C ASN A 64 8.57 -5.23 17.48
N VAL A 65 9.36 -4.25 17.06
CA VAL A 65 9.48 -3.78 15.68
C VAL A 65 10.74 -4.37 15.04
N GLU A 66 10.54 -5.26 14.07
CA GLU A 66 11.61 -5.90 13.32
C GLU A 66 11.71 -5.30 11.91
N GLY A 67 12.82 -4.64 11.61
CA GLY A 67 13.14 -4.09 10.29
C GLY A 67 14.08 -5.00 9.51
N PHE A 68 13.82 -5.23 8.22
CA PHE A 68 14.72 -5.98 7.35
C PHE A 68 14.51 -5.67 5.88
N TYR A 69 15.47 -6.04 5.03
CA TYR A 69 15.34 -5.90 3.58
C TYR A 69 14.90 -7.22 2.92
N THR A 70 14.10 -7.11 1.85
CA THR A 70 13.85 -8.19 0.90
C THR A 70 14.16 -7.75 -0.53
N ARG A 71 14.22 -8.70 -1.47
CA ARG A 71 14.46 -8.43 -2.90
C ARG A 71 13.23 -8.73 -3.72
N THR A 72 12.90 -7.82 -4.63
CA THR A 72 11.80 -8.01 -5.58
C THR A 72 12.26 -8.81 -6.78
N ASN A 73 11.31 -9.41 -7.50
CA ASN A 73 11.58 -10.09 -8.78
C ASN A 73 12.10 -9.15 -9.88
N ARG A 74 12.03 -7.82 -9.65
CA ARG A 74 12.59 -6.77 -10.51
C ARG A 74 13.97 -6.30 -10.05
N GLY A 75 14.55 -6.93 -9.03
CA GLY A 75 15.91 -6.69 -8.55
C GLY A 75 16.05 -5.54 -7.55
N ASN A 76 14.96 -4.85 -7.19
CA ASN A 76 15.01 -3.80 -6.18
C ASN A 76 15.13 -4.42 -4.78
N ARG A 77 15.87 -3.74 -3.91
CA ARG A 77 15.91 -4.03 -2.48
C ARG A 77 14.89 -3.11 -1.81
N ILE A 78 13.89 -3.68 -1.14
CA ILE A 78 12.87 -2.92 -0.42
C ILE A 78 12.95 -3.22 1.07
N ALA A 79 12.58 -2.22 1.87
CA ALA A 79 12.49 -2.33 3.31
C ALA A 79 11.13 -2.92 3.73
N CYS A 80 11.15 -3.76 4.75
CA CYS A 80 9.98 -4.35 5.38
C CYS A 80 10.05 -4.12 6.89
N LEU A 81 8.89 -3.94 7.51
CA LEU A 81 8.70 -3.76 8.94
C LEU A 81 7.70 -4.78 9.45
N PHE A 82 8.07 -5.56 10.46
CA PHE A 82 7.13 -6.43 11.17
C PHE A 82 6.96 -5.96 12.62
N VAL A 83 5.76 -5.52 12.95
CA VAL A 83 5.36 -5.09 14.29
C VAL A 83 4.55 -6.20 14.95
N ARG A 84 5.10 -6.81 16.00
CA ARG A 84 4.41 -7.80 16.82
C ARG A 84 3.60 -7.09 17.89
N CYS A 85 2.31 -6.86 17.61
CA CYS A 85 1.44 -6.09 18.50
C CYS A 85 0.82 -6.95 19.62
N SER A 86 0.70 -8.28 19.41
CA SER A 86 0.12 -9.17 20.40
C SER A 86 0.65 -10.59 20.27
N ASN A 87 0.93 -11.22 21.41
CA ASN A 87 1.36 -12.62 21.49
C ASN A 87 0.23 -13.61 21.18
N THR A 88 -1.03 -13.15 21.20
CA THR A 88 -2.22 -13.95 20.90
C THR A 88 -2.87 -13.55 19.58
N ALA A 89 -2.21 -12.73 18.76
CA ALA A 89 -2.72 -12.34 17.45
C ALA A 89 -2.83 -13.55 16.54
N ARG A 90 -4.06 -13.87 16.13
CA ARG A 90 -4.31 -14.90 15.11
C ARG A 90 -3.97 -14.40 13.71
N PHE A 91 -4.30 -13.14 13.43
CA PHE A 91 -4.15 -12.54 12.11
C PHE A 91 -2.95 -11.62 12.05
N THR A 92 -2.32 -11.57 10.88
CA THR A 92 -1.34 -10.55 10.52
C THR A 92 -1.86 -9.73 9.35
N ILE A 93 -1.84 -8.41 9.50
CA ILE A 93 -2.16 -7.49 8.42
C ILE A 93 -0.92 -7.26 7.56
N LEU A 94 -1.00 -7.56 6.26
CA LEU A 94 -0.05 -7.04 5.26
C LEU A 94 -0.55 -5.67 4.81
N PHE A 95 0.09 -4.61 5.30
CA PHE A 95 -0.32 -3.23 5.12
C PHE A 95 0.48 -2.56 3.99
N SER A 96 -0.23 -2.12 2.95
CA SER A 96 0.30 -1.27 1.87
C SER A 96 -0.05 0.19 2.19
N HIS A 97 0.96 0.98 2.58
CA HIS A 97 0.78 2.34 3.08
C HIS A 97 0.36 3.36 2.00
N GLY A 98 -0.11 4.52 2.45
CA GLY A 98 -0.50 5.62 1.56
C GLY A 98 0.69 6.26 0.84
N ASN A 99 0.39 7.27 0.02
CA ASN A 99 1.43 8.11 -0.58
C ASN A 99 2.03 9.06 0.48
N ALA A 100 3.19 9.66 0.19
CA ALA A 100 3.83 10.67 1.04
C ALA A 100 4.13 10.27 2.48
N VAL A 101 4.18 8.97 2.76
CA VAL A 101 4.62 8.38 4.03
C VAL A 101 5.60 7.25 3.78
N ASP A 102 6.42 6.94 4.78
CA ASP A 102 7.29 5.77 4.82
C ASP A 102 7.02 4.90 6.07
N LEU A 103 7.72 3.78 6.18
CA LEU A 103 7.61 2.88 7.34
C LEU A 103 7.94 3.56 8.69
N GLY A 104 8.83 4.54 8.69
CA GLY A 104 9.23 5.28 9.89
C GLY A 104 8.04 6.06 10.46
N GLN A 105 7.42 6.89 9.63
CA GLN A 105 6.25 7.69 10.00
C GLN A 105 5.05 6.84 10.40
N MET A 106 4.89 5.67 9.79
CA MET A 106 3.75 4.78 10.04
C MET A 106 3.94 3.84 11.23
N SER A 107 5.17 3.69 11.76
CA SER A 107 5.49 2.69 12.79
C SER A 107 4.64 2.80 14.06
N SER A 108 4.45 4.00 14.60
CA SER A 108 3.58 4.27 15.76
C SER A 108 2.11 3.92 15.46
N PHE A 109 1.63 4.27 14.26
CA PHE A 109 0.27 3.93 13.84
C PHE A 109 0.06 2.41 13.77
N TYR A 110 1.03 1.66 13.23
CA TYR A 110 0.95 0.20 13.14
C TYR A 110 0.83 -0.46 14.52
N LEU A 111 1.66 -0.07 15.47
CA LEU A 111 1.59 -0.59 16.83
C LEU A 111 0.23 -0.28 17.47
N GLY A 112 -0.25 0.96 17.31
CA GLY A 112 -1.53 1.40 17.83
C GLY A 112 -2.72 0.66 17.23
N LEU A 113 -2.72 0.48 15.91
CA LEU A 113 -3.76 -0.25 15.20
C LEU A 113 -3.77 -1.71 15.65
N GLY A 114 -2.65 -2.41 15.48
CA GLY A 114 -2.55 -3.84 15.75
C GLY A 114 -2.87 -4.21 17.20
N SER A 115 -2.50 -3.37 18.16
CA SER A 115 -2.82 -3.59 19.58
C SER A 115 -4.32 -3.46 19.86
N ARG A 116 -5.03 -2.53 19.19
CA ARG A 116 -6.48 -2.32 19.39
C ARG A 116 -7.33 -3.42 18.75
N ILE A 117 -6.87 -4.01 17.66
CA ILE A 117 -7.62 -5.04 16.92
C ILE A 117 -7.02 -6.45 17.08
N ASN A 118 -6.05 -6.62 17.99
CA ASN A 118 -5.36 -7.88 18.27
C ASN A 118 -4.81 -8.58 17.00
N CYS A 119 -4.09 -7.82 16.17
CA CYS A 119 -3.43 -8.29 14.96
C CYS A 119 -1.97 -7.85 14.94
N ASN A 120 -1.08 -8.66 14.38
CA ASN A 120 0.27 -8.16 14.06
C ASN A 120 0.23 -7.37 12.74
N ILE A 121 1.18 -6.45 12.54
CA ILE A 121 1.25 -5.64 11.33
C ILE A 121 2.57 -5.89 10.60
N PHE A 122 2.49 -6.32 9.36
CA PHE A 122 3.60 -6.40 8.43
C PHE A 122 3.43 -5.35 7.34
N SER A 123 4.41 -4.47 7.16
CA SER A 123 4.37 -3.42 6.15
C SER A 123 5.68 -3.38 5.38
N TYR A 124 5.69 -2.69 4.24
CA TYR A 124 6.86 -2.55 3.38
C TYR A 124 6.83 -1.18 2.69
N ASP A 125 8.00 -0.61 2.44
CA ASP A 125 8.11 0.57 1.59
C ASP A 125 8.12 0.17 0.12
N TYR A 126 7.54 1.01 -0.72
CA TYR A 126 7.63 0.87 -2.17
C TYR A 126 9.05 1.14 -2.67
N SER A 127 9.39 0.60 -3.85
CA SER A 127 10.65 0.91 -4.53
C SER A 127 10.83 2.43 -4.65
N GLY A 128 11.90 2.98 -4.06
CA GLY A 128 12.19 4.42 -4.02
C GLY A 128 11.51 5.20 -2.88
N TYR A 129 10.85 4.53 -1.92
CA TYR A 129 10.33 5.11 -0.67
C TYR A 129 11.22 4.71 0.50
N GLY A 130 11.31 5.59 1.51
CA GLY A 130 12.14 5.38 2.70
C GLY A 130 13.55 4.92 2.32
N VAL A 131 14.02 3.85 2.95
CA VAL A 131 15.35 3.27 2.66
C VAL A 131 15.34 2.21 1.55
N SER A 132 14.23 2.08 0.81
CA SER A 132 14.13 1.17 -0.34
C SER A 132 14.83 1.72 -1.57
N ALA A 133 15.55 0.85 -2.27
CA ALA A 133 16.22 1.18 -3.52
C ALA A 133 15.23 1.25 -4.70
N GLY A 134 15.72 1.71 -5.86
CA GLY A 134 14.95 1.74 -7.10
C GLY A 134 14.18 3.04 -7.29
N LYS A 135 13.08 2.97 -8.04
CA LYS A 135 12.22 4.12 -8.35
C LYS A 135 10.76 3.69 -8.32
N PRO A 136 9.83 4.57 -7.94
CA PRO A 136 8.44 4.21 -7.90
C PRO A 136 7.87 4.09 -9.33
N SER A 137 7.06 3.05 -9.53
CA SER A 137 6.28 2.82 -10.74
C SER A 137 5.24 1.75 -10.45
N GLU A 138 4.15 1.70 -11.22
CA GLU A 138 3.13 0.66 -11.08
C GLU A 138 3.70 -0.78 -11.13
N LYS A 139 4.63 -1.03 -12.05
CA LYS A 139 5.26 -2.36 -12.18
C LYS A 139 6.11 -2.71 -10.95
N ASN A 140 6.77 -1.73 -10.34
CA ASN A 140 7.51 -1.97 -9.12
C ASN A 140 6.55 -2.14 -7.94
N LEU A 141 5.48 -1.35 -7.86
CA LEU A 141 4.47 -1.47 -6.81
C LEU A 141 3.89 -2.89 -6.69
N TYR A 142 3.61 -3.55 -7.82
CA TYR A 142 3.19 -4.96 -7.83
C TYR A 142 4.33 -5.93 -7.45
N ALA A 143 5.55 -5.68 -7.92
CA ALA A 143 6.71 -6.49 -7.54
C ALA A 143 7.09 -6.35 -6.06
N ASP A 144 6.83 -5.17 -5.47
CA ASP A 144 7.12 -4.85 -4.09
C ASP A 144 6.17 -5.62 -3.16
N ILE A 145 4.86 -5.60 -3.45
CA ILE A 145 3.90 -6.39 -2.66
C ILE A 145 4.11 -7.90 -2.82
N ASP A 146 4.51 -8.37 -4.00
CA ASP A 146 4.85 -9.78 -4.20
C ASP A 146 6.04 -10.18 -3.30
N ALA A 147 7.06 -9.33 -3.18
CA ALA A 147 8.19 -9.59 -2.30
C ALA A 147 7.81 -9.56 -0.81
N ALA A 148 6.95 -8.63 -0.42
CA ALA A 148 6.38 -8.54 0.93
C ALA A 148 5.54 -9.77 1.28
N TRP A 149 4.65 -10.18 0.37
CA TRP A 149 3.84 -11.40 0.49
C TRP A 149 4.69 -12.65 0.66
N GLN A 150 5.73 -12.81 -0.17
CA GLN A 150 6.64 -13.95 -0.06
C GLN A 150 7.43 -13.90 1.25
N ALA A 151 7.95 -12.74 1.65
CA ALA A 151 8.63 -12.58 2.94
C ALA A 151 7.72 -12.98 4.10
N LEU A 152 6.46 -12.53 4.11
CA LEU A 152 5.52 -12.85 5.16
C LEU A 152 5.27 -14.36 5.30
N ARG A 153 5.07 -15.04 4.17
CA ARG A 153 4.78 -16.47 4.12
C ARG A 153 6.00 -17.35 4.39
N THR A 154 7.17 -16.96 3.90
CA THR A 154 8.37 -17.81 3.97
C THR A 154 9.21 -17.55 5.21
N ARG A 155 9.38 -16.28 5.61
CA ARG A 155 10.17 -15.92 6.80
C ARG A 155 9.41 -16.21 8.09
N TYR A 156 8.10 -15.97 8.10
CA TYR A 156 7.27 -16.10 9.31
C TYR A 156 6.29 -17.27 9.25
N GLY A 157 6.21 -18.01 8.15
CA GLY A 157 5.36 -19.20 8.05
C GLY A 157 3.86 -18.92 8.12
N ILE A 158 3.43 -17.69 7.88
CA ILE A 158 2.02 -17.30 8.03
C ILE A 158 1.23 -17.76 6.80
N SER A 159 0.21 -18.60 7.02
CA SER A 159 -0.67 -19.09 5.95
C SER A 159 -1.60 -17.99 5.43
N PRO A 160 -1.98 -18.01 4.13
CA PRO A 160 -2.88 -17.03 3.50
C PRO A 160 -4.18 -16.74 4.27
N GLU A 161 -4.80 -17.75 4.84
CA GLU A 161 -6.05 -17.65 5.62
C GLU A 161 -5.89 -16.86 6.93
N ASN A 162 -4.66 -16.67 7.41
CA ASN A 162 -4.33 -15.86 8.58
C ASN A 162 -3.73 -14.50 8.20
N ILE A 163 -3.74 -14.14 6.91
CA ILE A 163 -3.30 -12.83 6.41
C ILE A 163 -4.52 -11.99 6.06
N ILE A 164 -4.52 -10.75 6.52
CA ILE A 164 -5.47 -9.72 6.08
C ILE A 164 -4.69 -8.74 5.21
N LEU A 165 -5.12 -8.49 3.99
CA LEU A 165 -4.50 -7.45 3.16
C LEU A 165 -5.15 -6.11 3.48
N TYR A 166 -4.36 -5.07 3.75
CA TYR A 166 -4.86 -3.73 4.02
C TYR A 166 -4.15 -2.75 3.08
N GLY A 167 -4.91 -2.06 2.23
CA GLY A 167 -4.38 -0.96 1.42
C GLY A 167 -4.99 0.38 1.82
N GLN A 168 -4.17 1.43 1.91
CA GLN A 168 -4.64 2.80 2.11
C GLN A 168 -4.31 3.66 0.88
N SER A 169 -5.31 4.37 0.34
CA SER A 169 -5.15 5.26 -0.82
C SER A 169 -4.44 4.52 -1.96
N ILE A 170 -3.28 5.00 -2.44
CA ILE A 170 -2.47 4.32 -3.47
C ILE A 170 -2.09 2.88 -3.11
N GLY A 171 -1.96 2.55 -1.82
CA GLY A 171 -1.70 1.19 -1.34
C GLY A 171 -2.83 0.20 -1.61
N THR A 172 -4.04 0.66 -1.95
CA THR A 172 -5.13 -0.21 -2.41
C THR A 172 -4.83 -0.86 -3.76
N VAL A 173 -3.99 -0.24 -4.59
CA VAL A 173 -3.64 -0.74 -5.92
C VAL A 173 -2.90 -2.09 -5.88
N PRO A 174 -1.75 -2.22 -5.17
CA PRO A 174 -1.08 -3.51 -5.05
C PRO A 174 -1.90 -4.50 -4.22
N THR A 175 -2.67 -4.00 -3.24
CA THR A 175 -3.56 -4.82 -2.41
C THR A 175 -4.61 -5.54 -3.27
N VAL A 176 -5.31 -4.82 -4.13
CA VAL A 176 -6.30 -5.39 -5.06
C VAL A 176 -5.63 -6.34 -6.06
N ASP A 177 -4.45 -5.99 -6.58
CA ASP A 177 -3.71 -6.86 -7.50
C ASP A 177 -3.34 -8.21 -6.88
N LEU A 178 -2.86 -8.21 -5.64
CA LEU A 178 -2.53 -9.42 -4.92
C LEU A 178 -3.78 -10.23 -4.56
N ALA A 179 -4.83 -9.56 -4.08
CA ALA A 179 -6.10 -10.18 -3.69
C ALA A 179 -6.88 -10.78 -4.88
N ALA A 180 -6.64 -10.27 -6.10
CA ALA A 180 -7.19 -10.85 -7.33
C ALA A 180 -6.50 -12.15 -7.76
N ARG A 181 -5.35 -12.49 -7.16
CA ARG A 181 -4.55 -13.69 -7.46
C ARG A 181 -4.57 -14.72 -6.33
N TYR A 182 -4.79 -14.29 -5.10
CA TYR A 182 -4.77 -15.16 -3.91
C TYR A 182 -5.98 -14.87 -3.02
N GLU A 183 -6.59 -15.95 -2.53
CA GLU A 183 -7.54 -15.86 -1.43
C GLU A 183 -6.79 -15.72 -0.10
N VAL A 184 -7.28 -14.81 0.73
CA VAL A 184 -6.72 -14.43 2.03
C VAL A 184 -7.83 -14.41 3.08
N GLY A 185 -7.49 -14.24 4.35
CA GLY A 185 -8.47 -14.16 5.43
C GLY A 185 -9.48 -13.03 5.23
N ALA A 186 -9.02 -11.85 4.83
CA ALA A 186 -9.86 -10.71 4.44
C ALA A 186 -9.05 -9.65 3.68
N VAL A 187 -9.75 -8.70 3.06
CA VAL A 187 -9.19 -7.50 2.41
C VAL A 187 -9.84 -6.27 3.00
N ILE A 188 -9.03 -5.25 3.30
CA ILE A 188 -9.47 -3.92 3.73
C ILE A 188 -8.95 -2.92 2.71
N LEU A 189 -9.87 -2.19 2.08
CA LEU A 189 -9.58 -1.13 1.12
C LEU A 189 -9.99 0.21 1.73
N HIS A 190 -9.01 1.00 2.16
CA HIS A 190 -9.21 2.31 2.76
C HIS A 190 -8.95 3.43 1.74
N SER A 191 -9.98 4.21 1.40
CA SER A 191 -10.01 5.19 0.32
C SER A 191 -9.48 4.64 -1.01
N PRO A 192 -10.02 3.52 -1.56
CA PRO A 192 -9.53 2.93 -2.80
C PRO A 192 -9.76 3.83 -4.01
N LEU A 193 -8.89 3.68 -5.01
CA LEU A 193 -9.07 4.30 -6.31
C LEU A 193 -9.49 3.27 -7.37
N MET A 194 -10.42 3.66 -8.26
CA MET A 194 -10.81 2.87 -9.43
C MET A 194 -9.68 2.76 -10.45
N SER A 195 -9.08 3.89 -10.82
CA SER A 195 -7.90 4.01 -11.67
C SER A 195 -7.33 5.43 -11.61
N GLY A 196 -6.09 5.60 -12.07
CA GLY A 196 -5.41 6.89 -12.12
C GLY A 196 -6.13 7.90 -13.01
N MET A 197 -6.63 7.48 -14.17
CA MET A 197 -7.42 8.36 -15.05
C MET A 197 -8.74 8.79 -14.41
N ARG A 198 -9.38 7.94 -13.60
CA ARG A 198 -10.62 8.31 -12.91
C ARG A 198 -10.39 9.29 -11.77
N VAL A 199 -9.24 9.20 -11.09
CA VAL A 199 -8.82 10.22 -10.11
C VAL A 199 -8.58 11.56 -10.80
N ALA A 200 -7.82 11.58 -11.90
CA ALA A 200 -7.50 12.82 -12.61
C ALA A 200 -8.70 13.41 -13.39
N PHE A 201 -9.59 12.55 -13.89
CA PHE A 201 -10.75 12.91 -14.70
C PHE A 201 -11.98 12.10 -14.25
N PRO A 202 -12.75 12.60 -13.27
CA PRO A 202 -13.86 11.88 -12.62
C PRO A 202 -14.93 11.35 -13.59
N ASN A 203 -15.11 12.02 -14.75
CA ASN A 203 -16.08 11.61 -15.77
C ASN A 203 -15.60 10.42 -16.65
N THR A 204 -14.43 9.83 -16.38
CA THR A 204 -13.88 8.71 -17.16
C THR A 204 -14.65 7.42 -16.92
N LYS A 205 -15.40 6.96 -17.94
CA LYS A 205 -16.21 5.72 -17.84
C LYS A 205 -15.49 4.45 -18.30
N ARG A 206 -14.48 4.57 -19.18
CA ARG A 206 -13.73 3.43 -19.74
C ARG A 206 -12.31 3.35 -19.18
N THR A 207 -11.79 2.14 -19.07
CA THR A 207 -10.36 1.92 -18.82
C THR A 207 -9.60 2.00 -20.14
N TRP A 208 -8.55 2.81 -20.18
CA TRP A 208 -7.71 2.99 -21.36
C TRP A 208 -6.44 2.15 -21.25
N PHE A 209 -5.80 1.82 -22.38
CA PHE A 209 -4.56 1.02 -22.36
C PHE A 209 -3.38 1.71 -21.63
N PHE A 210 -3.45 3.03 -21.45
CA PHE A 210 -2.47 3.84 -20.73
C PHE A 210 -2.96 4.28 -19.34
N ASP A 211 -4.12 3.78 -18.91
CA ASP A 211 -4.65 4.08 -17.58
C ASP A 211 -3.77 3.41 -16.52
N ALA A 212 -3.26 4.21 -15.59
CA ALA A 212 -2.45 3.70 -14.50
C ALA A 212 -3.36 3.08 -13.43
N PHE A 213 -2.91 2.00 -12.81
CA PHE A 213 -3.57 1.42 -11.64
C PHE A 213 -5.04 1.03 -11.84
N PRO A 214 -5.42 0.28 -12.89
CA PRO A 214 -6.82 -0.05 -13.17
C PRO A 214 -7.39 -1.09 -12.18
N SER A 215 -7.49 -0.75 -10.90
CA SER A 215 -8.06 -1.58 -9.83
C SER A 215 -9.48 -2.02 -10.16
N ILE A 216 -10.25 -1.14 -10.83
CA ILE A 216 -11.63 -1.40 -11.26
C ILE A 216 -11.78 -2.67 -12.13
N ASP A 217 -10.76 -3.03 -12.88
CA ASP A 217 -10.76 -4.22 -13.75
C ASP A 217 -10.31 -5.49 -12.99
N LYS A 218 -9.71 -5.33 -11.81
CA LYS A 218 -9.16 -6.41 -10.98
C LYS A 218 -10.09 -6.79 -9.84
N VAL A 219 -10.80 -5.83 -9.25
CA VAL A 219 -11.71 -6.04 -8.11
C VAL A 219 -12.73 -7.17 -8.30
N PRO A 220 -13.35 -7.37 -9.49
CA PRO A 220 -14.27 -8.50 -9.69
C PRO A 220 -13.66 -9.90 -9.48
N LYS A 221 -12.33 -10.00 -9.36
CA LYS A 221 -11.60 -11.26 -9.11
C LYS A 221 -11.24 -11.45 -7.63
N VAL A 222 -11.53 -10.48 -6.77
CA VAL A 222 -11.22 -10.55 -5.34
C VAL A 222 -12.27 -11.42 -4.64
N MET A 223 -11.93 -12.67 -4.38
CA MET A 223 -12.83 -13.67 -3.79
C MET A 223 -12.75 -13.77 -2.25
N SER A 224 -12.01 -12.86 -1.62
CA SER A 224 -11.90 -12.77 -0.16
C SER A 224 -12.95 -11.80 0.41
N PRO A 225 -13.42 -11.98 1.66
CA PRO A 225 -14.27 -11.00 2.33
C PRO A 225 -13.61 -9.63 2.30
N THR A 226 -14.31 -8.61 1.78
CA THR A 226 -13.72 -7.30 1.53
C THR A 226 -14.47 -6.18 2.22
N LEU A 227 -13.80 -5.46 3.11
CA LEU A 227 -14.27 -4.23 3.72
C LEU A 227 -13.77 -3.04 2.90
N VAL A 228 -14.68 -2.13 2.56
CA VAL A 228 -14.31 -0.82 1.98
C VAL A 228 -14.56 0.25 3.04
N ILE A 229 -13.56 1.09 3.27
CA ILE A 229 -13.61 2.25 4.15
C ILE A 229 -13.40 3.49 3.28
N HIS A 230 -14.27 4.50 3.36
CA HIS A 230 -14.12 5.71 2.56
C HIS A 230 -14.75 6.92 3.25
N GLY A 231 -14.10 8.08 3.17
CA GLY A 231 -14.67 9.35 3.63
C GLY A 231 -15.71 9.89 2.65
N THR A 232 -16.88 10.33 3.11
CA THR A 232 -17.90 10.91 2.23
C THR A 232 -17.52 12.28 1.70
N GLU A 233 -16.60 12.96 2.39
CA GLU A 233 -16.04 14.26 2.02
C GLU A 233 -14.57 14.18 1.56
N ASP A 234 -14.11 13.02 1.07
CA ASP A 234 -12.73 12.84 0.58
C ASP A 234 -12.48 13.67 -0.69
N GLU A 235 -11.75 14.79 -0.54
CA GLU A 235 -11.41 15.72 -1.63
C GLU A 235 -10.26 15.22 -2.53
N VAL A 236 -9.54 14.17 -2.12
CA VAL A 236 -8.39 13.62 -2.86
C VAL A 236 -8.85 12.47 -3.75
N ILE A 237 -9.57 11.51 -3.18
CA ILE A 237 -10.16 10.37 -3.86
C ILE A 237 -11.65 10.42 -3.63
N ASP A 238 -12.39 10.97 -4.61
CA ASP A 238 -13.84 11.13 -4.53
C ASP A 238 -14.55 9.85 -4.06
N PHE A 239 -15.58 10.02 -3.22
CA PHE A 239 -16.36 8.94 -2.62
C PHE A 239 -16.89 7.92 -3.63
N SER A 240 -17.17 8.33 -4.87
CA SER A 240 -17.62 7.43 -5.94
C SER A 240 -16.62 6.30 -6.22
N HIS A 241 -15.33 6.49 -5.93
CA HIS A 241 -14.33 5.45 -6.07
C HIS A 241 -14.56 4.32 -5.06
N GLY A 242 -14.76 4.65 -3.78
CA GLY A 242 -15.09 3.70 -2.73
C GLY A 242 -16.38 2.95 -3.03
N LEU A 243 -17.43 3.71 -3.35
CA LEU A 243 -18.75 3.15 -3.65
C LEU A 243 -18.69 2.18 -4.84
N THR A 244 -18.06 2.58 -5.96
CA THR A 244 -18.00 1.73 -7.15
C THR A 244 -17.15 0.47 -6.91
N ILE A 245 -16.06 0.59 -6.16
CA ILE A 245 -15.21 -0.56 -5.79
C ILE A 245 -16.01 -1.52 -4.90
N PHE A 246 -16.71 -1.01 -3.90
CA PHE A 246 -17.60 -1.79 -3.03
C PHE A 246 -18.66 -2.55 -3.85
N GLU A 247 -19.38 -1.88 -4.76
CA GLU A 247 -20.41 -2.50 -5.60
C GLU A 247 -19.87 -3.60 -6.53
N LYS A 248 -18.58 -3.52 -6.90
CA LYS A 248 -17.93 -4.50 -7.77
C LYS A 248 -17.23 -5.64 -7.03
N CYS A 249 -17.08 -5.54 -5.71
CA CYS A 249 -16.49 -6.58 -4.89
C CYS A 249 -17.47 -7.78 -4.77
N PRO A 250 -17.11 -8.98 -5.25
CA PRO A 250 -18.01 -10.14 -5.21
C PRO A 250 -18.43 -10.57 -3.80
N ARG A 251 -17.59 -10.28 -2.80
CA ARG A 251 -17.79 -10.62 -1.39
C ARG A 251 -17.55 -9.43 -0.48
N ALA A 252 -18.12 -8.29 -0.86
CA ALA A 252 -18.12 -7.12 0.00
C ALA A 252 -18.86 -7.43 1.33
N VAL A 253 -18.29 -6.99 2.44
CA VAL A 253 -18.98 -6.91 3.73
C VAL A 253 -19.54 -5.51 3.93
N GLU A 254 -20.33 -5.28 4.99
CA GLU A 254 -20.86 -3.95 5.30
C GLU A 254 -19.74 -2.89 5.28
N PRO A 255 -19.85 -1.85 4.43
CA PRO A 255 -18.80 -0.86 4.27
C PRO A 255 -18.80 0.13 5.43
N LEU A 256 -17.67 0.83 5.62
CA LEU A 256 -17.55 1.92 6.57
C LEU A 256 -17.42 3.25 5.84
N TRP A 257 -18.52 4.01 5.76
CA TRP A 257 -18.52 5.38 5.28
C TRP A 257 -18.31 6.33 6.46
N VAL A 258 -17.28 7.18 6.36
CA VAL A 258 -16.91 8.13 7.42
C VAL A 258 -17.34 9.53 6.98
N GLU A 259 -18.17 10.18 7.80
CA GLU A 259 -18.58 11.58 7.62
C GLU A 259 -17.47 12.55 8.02
#